data_AF-A0A3Q2NVM8-F1
#
_entry.id   AF-A0A3Q2NVM8-F1
#
_cell.length_a   1.000
_cell.length_b   1.000
_cell.length_c   1.000
_cell.angle_alpha   90.00
_cell.angle_beta   90.00
_cell.angle_gamma   90.00
#
_symmetry.space_group_name_H-M   'P 1'
#
loop_
_entity.id
_entity.type
_entity.pdbx_description
1 polymer ?
#
loop_
_entity_poly.entity_id
_entity_poly.type
_entity_poly.pdbx_seq_one_letter_code
_entity_poly.pdbx_strand_id
1 'polypeptide(L)'
;MLGKRDTRRPARLRCHLLLGGAFLLLLASSALSCPARCECSAQTKSVSCHRKRLPSIPEGVPIETRALDLSKNKLRLVTAYNFSSFLQLEDLDLSDNLISVVEPGCFHSNLALRSLNLRSNQLMLVAKGVLTGLTNLTHLDLSHNRLLVFISQRAFTGLLGIQSLTLERSNLTVVPTDALSHLHNLIELHMRFLSVSFLKPFSFKRLTRLRHLEMDFWPLLETLPPLSLHGLNLTTLLCLGGNPLVCDCRLLWLLSSHRPASLQILDIQPECSAPQHLLGKSLRDLKEPLVSRYMTCTKPRIGPNATQLLMADEGQPARLSCTVEGAPRPSVVWITPHRRYLNVGVQSVFFPFGVFCTNINVTVD
;
A
#
# COMPACT_ATOMS: atom_id res chain seq x y z
N MET A 1 75.53 -5.13 -75.45
CA MET A 1 75.99 -5.50 -74.10
C MET A 1 74.96 -6.42 -73.48
N LEU A 2 75.40 -7.59 -72.96
CA LEU A 2 74.78 -8.51 -71.99
C LEU A 2 73.25 -8.75 -72.08
N GLY A 3 72.68 -9.93 -72.26
CA GLY A 3 73.18 -11.29 -72.11
C GLY A 3 72.04 -12.21 -71.61
N LYS A 4 71.54 -13.06 -72.52
CA LYS A 4 70.92 -14.40 -72.35
C LYS A 4 69.64 -14.62 -71.52
N ARG A 5 68.59 -15.02 -72.25
CA ARG A 5 67.66 -16.12 -71.88
C ARG A 5 68.46 -17.41 -71.63
N ASP A 6 68.06 -18.25 -70.68
CA ASP A 6 67.71 -19.64 -71.05
C ASP A 6 66.84 -20.38 -70.02
N THR A 7 66.04 -21.25 -70.62
CA THR A 7 65.14 -22.29 -70.15
C THR A 7 65.82 -23.40 -69.32
N ARG A 8 65.04 -24.11 -68.47
CA ARG A 8 64.92 -25.60 -68.41
C ARG A 8 64.14 -26.10 -67.16
N ARG A 9 63.02 -26.81 -67.40
CA ARG A 9 62.47 -27.93 -66.59
C ARG A 9 63.27 -29.22 -66.96
N PRO A 10 63.23 -30.40 -66.26
CA PRO A 10 62.05 -31.06 -65.64
C PRO A 10 62.26 -32.04 -64.43
N ALA A 11 61.14 -32.67 -64.00
CA ALA A 11 60.97 -33.98 -63.28
C ALA A 11 61.30 -34.05 -61.76
N ARG A 12 60.58 -34.76 -60.86
CA ARG A 12 59.48 -35.74 -60.92
C ARG A 12 58.84 -35.93 -59.50
N LEU A 13 57.52 -36.19 -59.47
CA LEU A 13 56.73 -37.08 -58.59
C LEU A 13 57.10 -37.31 -57.11
N ARG A 14 56.11 -37.08 -56.21
CA ARG A 14 55.41 -38.18 -55.51
C ARG A 14 54.11 -37.73 -54.83
N CYS A 15 53.09 -38.55 -55.04
CA CYS A 15 51.76 -38.55 -54.44
C CYS A 15 51.81 -39.23 -53.06
N HIS A 16 51.08 -38.74 -52.06
CA HIS A 16 50.13 -39.49 -51.20
C HIS A 16 49.84 -38.77 -49.87
N LEU A 17 48.52 -38.61 -49.63
CA LEU A 17 47.75 -38.57 -48.37
C LEU A 17 48.44 -38.16 -47.05
N LEU A 18 47.78 -37.29 -46.29
CA LEU A 18 47.02 -37.70 -45.10
C LEU A 18 46.13 -36.57 -44.54
N LEU A 19 44.96 -37.00 -44.08
CA LEU A 19 43.91 -36.23 -43.44
C LEU A 19 44.36 -35.56 -42.13
N GLY A 20 43.67 -34.47 -41.79
CA GLY A 20 43.23 -34.21 -40.42
C GLY A 20 44.01 -33.15 -39.67
N GLY A 21 43.30 -32.16 -39.13
CA GLY A 21 43.87 -31.30 -38.09
C GLY A 21 43.21 -29.95 -37.91
N ALA A 22 41.93 -29.95 -37.55
CA ALA A 22 41.26 -28.93 -36.75
C ALA A 22 41.54 -27.44 -37.09
N PHE A 23 40.64 -26.89 -37.91
CA PHE A 23 40.19 -25.52 -37.77
C PHE A 23 39.81 -25.30 -36.29
N LEU A 24 40.67 -24.62 -35.54
CA LEU A 24 40.34 -24.08 -34.22
C LEU A 24 39.27 -23.01 -34.47
N LEU A 25 38.02 -23.47 -34.59
CA LEU A 25 36.86 -22.70 -34.20
C LEU A 25 37.17 -22.25 -32.77
N LEU A 26 37.58 -20.99 -32.65
CA LEU A 26 37.24 -20.21 -31.48
C LEU A 26 35.75 -20.46 -31.27
N LEU A 27 35.43 -21.36 -30.35
CA LEU A 27 34.18 -21.33 -29.64
C LEU A 27 34.19 -19.98 -28.93
N ALA A 28 33.80 -18.94 -29.65
CA ALA A 28 33.07 -17.84 -29.06
C ALA A 28 31.79 -18.48 -28.53
N SER A 29 31.90 -19.16 -27.39
CA SER A 29 30.76 -19.38 -26.54
C SER A 29 30.15 -18.00 -26.40
N SER A 30 28.91 -17.84 -26.85
CA SER A 30 28.07 -16.74 -26.44
C SER A 30 27.95 -16.81 -24.92
N ALA A 31 28.97 -16.33 -24.23
CA ALA A 31 28.91 -16.05 -22.82
C ALA A 31 27.90 -14.92 -22.74
N LEU A 32 26.67 -15.28 -22.37
CA LEU A 32 25.65 -14.39 -21.84
C LEU A 32 26.34 -13.46 -20.84
N SER A 33 26.75 -12.30 -21.32
CA SER A 33 27.65 -11.45 -20.57
C SER A 33 26.85 -10.78 -19.48
N CYS A 34 27.12 -11.18 -18.24
CA CYS A 34 26.64 -10.45 -17.07
C CYS A 34 26.96 -8.95 -17.25
N PRO A 35 26.02 -8.03 -16.94
CA PRO A 35 26.31 -6.61 -17.04
C PRO A 35 27.54 -6.24 -16.20
N ALA A 36 28.42 -5.38 -16.73
CA ALA A 36 29.73 -5.10 -16.12
C ALA A 36 29.68 -4.59 -14.67
N ARG A 37 28.54 -4.02 -14.24
CA ARG A 37 28.34 -3.48 -12.89
C ARG A 37 27.59 -4.44 -11.97
N CYS A 38 27.13 -5.58 -12.48
CA CYS A 38 26.30 -6.53 -11.76
C CYS A 38 27.04 -7.85 -11.50
N GLU A 39 26.49 -8.63 -10.60
CA GLU A 39 27.00 -9.94 -10.20
C GLU A 39 25.96 -10.99 -10.58
N CYS A 40 26.34 -11.94 -11.42
CA CYS A 40 25.44 -12.97 -11.93
C CYS A 40 25.85 -14.34 -11.41
N SER A 41 24.87 -15.15 -11.00
CA SER A 41 25.04 -16.52 -10.56
C SER A 41 24.25 -17.44 -11.49
N ALA A 42 24.96 -18.29 -12.23
CA ALA A 42 24.35 -19.23 -13.16
C ALA A 42 23.60 -20.37 -12.44
N GLN A 43 24.05 -20.76 -11.25
CA GLN A 43 23.48 -21.85 -10.46
C GLN A 43 22.09 -21.49 -9.94
N THR A 44 21.96 -20.28 -9.39
CA THR A 44 20.70 -19.77 -8.83
C THR A 44 19.89 -18.97 -9.85
N LYS A 45 20.45 -18.73 -11.05
CA LYS A 45 19.88 -17.84 -12.07
C LYS A 45 19.53 -16.46 -11.50
N SER A 46 20.41 -15.92 -10.66
CA SER A 46 20.20 -14.65 -9.98
C SER A 46 21.18 -13.59 -10.46
N VAL A 47 20.71 -12.35 -10.56
CA VAL A 47 21.50 -11.19 -10.96
C VAL A 47 21.33 -10.11 -9.90
N SER A 48 22.43 -9.69 -9.27
CA SER A 48 22.44 -8.58 -8.33
C SER A 48 23.16 -7.37 -8.92
N CYS A 49 22.42 -6.27 -9.01
CA CYS A 49 22.85 -4.95 -9.45
C CYS A 49 22.67 -3.92 -8.31
N HIS A 50 22.71 -4.39 -7.07
CA HIS A 50 22.49 -3.61 -5.86
C HIS A 50 23.53 -2.50 -5.65
N ARG A 51 23.09 -1.31 -5.22
CA ARG A 51 23.98 -0.16 -4.88
C ARG A 51 24.91 0.29 -6.01
N LYS A 52 24.58 0.03 -7.27
CA LYS A 52 25.43 0.41 -8.41
C LYS A 52 25.10 1.81 -8.96
N ARG A 53 24.25 2.61 -8.29
CA ARG A 53 23.87 3.98 -8.70
C ARG A 53 23.30 4.02 -10.13
N LEU A 54 22.59 2.98 -10.55
CA LEU A 54 22.07 2.85 -11.91
C LEU A 54 20.89 3.82 -12.13
N PRO A 55 20.90 4.63 -13.20
CA PRO A 55 19.78 5.51 -13.54
C PRO A 55 18.65 4.78 -14.29
N SER A 56 18.98 3.65 -14.92
CA SER A 56 18.09 2.79 -15.69
C SER A 56 18.48 1.32 -15.48
N ILE A 57 17.60 0.41 -15.87
CA ILE A 57 17.88 -1.03 -15.85
C ILE A 57 18.99 -1.33 -16.88
N PRO A 58 20.04 -2.09 -16.50
CA PRO A 58 21.18 -2.33 -17.39
C PRO A 58 20.82 -3.29 -18.52
N GLU A 59 21.38 -3.04 -19.71
CA GLU A 59 21.34 -3.98 -20.81
C GLU A 59 22.24 -5.21 -20.53
N GLY A 60 21.92 -6.35 -21.15
CA GLY A 60 22.71 -7.57 -21.03
C GLY A 60 22.39 -8.43 -19.81
N VAL A 61 21.36 -8.11 -19.02
CA VAL A 61 20.87 -9.04 -17.99
C VAL A 61 20.37 -10.32 -18.67
N PRO A 62 20.85 -11.52 -18.27
CA PRO A 62 20.42 -12.80 -18.82
C PRO A 62 18.89 -12.99 -18.79
N ILE A 63 18.28 -13.46 -19.89
CA ILE A 63 16.82 -13.59 -20.00
C ILE A 63 16.24 -14.72 -19.14
N GLU A 64 17.08 -15.70 -18.79
CA GLU A 64 16.75 -16.82 -17.91
C GLU A 64 16.82 -16.48 -16.41
N THR A 65 17.09 -15.20 -16.08
CA THR A 65 17.13 -14.70 -14.71
C THR A 65 15.80 -14.97 -13.99
N ARG A 66 15.90 -15.58 -12.81
CA ARG A 66 14.78 -15.85 -11.90
C ARG A 66 14.71 -14.87 -10.75
N ALA A 67 15.85 -14.36 -10.29
CA ALA A 67 15.90 -13.37 -9.22
C ALA A 67 16.73 -12.17 -9.67
N LEU A 68 16.14 -10.98 -9.70
CA LEU A 68 16.78 -9.74 -10.11
C LEU A 68 16.73 -8.71 -8.99
N ASP A 69 17.90 -8.36 -8.46
CA ASP A 69 18.07 -7.34 -7.44
C ASP A 69 18.60 -6.04 -8.07
N LEU A 70 17.72 -5.05 -8.15
CA LEU A 70 18.01 -3.68 -8.61
C LEU A 70 17.89 -2.68 -7.46
N SER A 71 17.97 -3.15 -6.21
CA SER A 71 17.79 -2.32 -5.02
C SER A 71 18.87 -1.25 -4.86
N LYS A 72 18.54 -0.16 -4.15
CA LYS A 72 19.49 0.92 -3.78
C LYS A 72 20.16 1.57 -4.98
N ASN A 73 19.42 1.75 -6.07
CA ASN A 73 19.87 2.43 -7.28
C ASN A 73 19.21 3.82 -7.41
N LYS A 74 19.17 4.39 -8.62
CA LYS A 74 18.58 5.70 -8.92
C LYS A 74 17.48 5.59 -9.98
N LEU A 75 16.82 4.44 -10.06
CA LEU A 75 15.73 4.21 -11.01
C LEU A 75 14.56 5.14 -10.71
N ARG A 76 13.95 5.74 -11.73
CA ARG A 76 12.83 6.70 -11.58
C ARG A 76 11.52 6.26 -12.20
N LEU A 77 11.60 5.40 -13.21
CA LEU A 77 10.47 4.96 -14.03
C LEU A 77 10.62 3.47 -14.31
N VAL A 78 9.49 2.76 -14.26
CA VAL A 78 9.37 1.38 -14.74
C VAL A 78 8.36 1.37 -15.88
N THR A 79 8.79 0.91 -17.05
CA THR A 79 8.01 0.94 -18.29
C THR A 79 7.60 -0.46 -18.78
N ALA A 80 6.70 -0.49 -19.76
CA ALA A 80 6.24 -1.73 -20.41
C ALA A 80 7.36 -2.64 -20.96
N TYR A 81 8.48 -2.07 -21.38
CA TYR A 81 9.58 -2.79 -22.03
C TYR A 81 10.67 -3.26 -21.07
N ASN A 82 10.71 -2.72 -19.85
CA ASN A 82 11.80 -2.95 -18.92
C ASN A 82 11.97 -4.42 -18.50
N PHE A 83 10.86 -5.14 -18.34
CA PHE A 83 10.88 -6.52 -17.85
C PHE A 83 10.26 -7.54 -18.81
N SER A 84 9.90 -7.11 -20.02
CA SER A 84 9.13 -7.92 -20.98
C SER A 84 9.84 -9.21 -21.41
N SER A 85 11.18 -9.22 -21.42
CA SER A 85 12.00 -10.37 -21.80
C SER A 85 12.24 -11.39 -20.68
N PHE A 86 12.01 -11.03 -19.40
CA PHE A 86 12.31 -11.92 -18.26
C PHE A 86 11.10 -12.81 -17.91
N LEU A 87 10.79 -13.75 -18.80
CA LEU A 87 9.62 -14.63 -18.67
C LEU A 87 9.71 -15.60 -17.49
N GLN A 88 10.92 -15.89 -17.00
CA GLN A 88 11.17 -16.77 -15.85
C GLN A 88 11.39 -16.00 -14.53
N LEU A 89 11.20 -14.68 -14.52
CA LEU A 89 11.44 -13.87 -13.32
C LEU A 89 10.45 -14.24 -12.21
N GLU A 90 10.97 -14.69 -11.07
CA GLU A 90 10.24 -15.09 -9.87
C GLU A 90 10.35 -14.03 -8.77
N ASP A 91 11.51 -13.39 -8.61
CA ASP A 91 11.76 -12.38 -7.58
C ASP A 91 12.35 -11.11 -8.20
N LEU A 92 11.71 -9.96 -7.92
CA LEU A 92 12.17 -8.66 -8.38
C LEU A 92 12.26 -7.66 -7.22
N ASP A 93 13.48 -7.23 -6.91
CA ASP A 93 13.73 -6.21 -5.91
C ASP A 93 14.05 -4.86 -6.56
N LEU A 94 13.14 -3.89 -6.40
CA LEU A 94 13.26 -2.51 -6.84
C LEU A 94 13.30 -1.53 -5.66
N SER A 95 13.57 -2.02 -4.46
CA SER A 95 13.53 -1.23 -3.23
C SER A 95 14.63 -0.16 -3.18
N ASP A 96 14.40 0.88 -2.37
CA ASP A 96 15.35 1.97 -2.15
C ASP A 96 15.81 2.65 -3.46
N ASN A 97 14.87 2.87 -4.38
CA ASN A 97 15.08 3.62 -5.62
C ASN A 97 14.35 4.98 -5.56
N LEU A 98 14.25 5.66 -6.69
CA LEU A 98 13.55 6.94 -6.84
C LEU A 98 12.30 6.77 -7.73
N ILE A 99 11.71 5.59 -7.76
CA ILE A 99 10.62 5.26 -8.70
C ILE A 99 9.38 6.05 -8.29
N SER A 100 8.96 6.97 -9.16
CA SER A 100 7.75 7.77 -8.96
C SER A 100 6.60 7.29 -9.85
N VAL A 101 6.91 6.59 -10.94
CA VAL A 101 5.94 6.11 -11.92
C VAL A 101 6.24 4.66 -12.28
N VAL A 102 5.19 3.84 -12.27
CA VAL A 102 5.19 2.47 -12.79
C VAL A 102 4.07 2.40 -13.81
N GLU A 103 4.41 2.11 -15.07
CA GLU A 103 3.44 2.12 -16.16
C GLU A 103 2.46 0.94 -16.06
N PRO A 104 1.18 1.14 -16.42
CA PRO A 104 0.24 0.04 -16.57
C PRO A 104 0.78 -1.03 -17.54
N GLY A 105 0.70 -2.29 -17.13
CA GLY A 105 1.15 -3.42 -17.94
C GLY A 105 2.65 -3.69 -17.92
N CYS A 106 3.46 -2.96 -17.15
CA CYS A 106 4.92 -3.18 -17.13
C CYS A 106 5.38 -4.57 -16.68
N PHE A 107 4.50 -5.33 -16.02
CA PHE A 107 4.78 -6.71 -15.61
C PHE A 107 3.93 -7.75 -16.35
N HIS A 108 3.30 -7.40 -17.49
CA HIS A 108 2.34 -8.28 -18.16
C HIS A 108 2.95 -9.63 -18.61
N SER A 109 4.25 -9.66 -18.90
CA SER A 109 4.98 -10.85 -19.34
C SER A 109 5.54 -11.68 -18.18
N ASN A 110 5.62 -11.12 -16.97
CA ASN A 110 6.29 -11.75 -15.82
C ASN A 110 5.34 -12.65 -15.04
N LEU A 111 4.73 -13.62 -15.73
CA LEU A 111 3.72 -14.52 -15.14
C LEU A 111 4.29 -15.44 -14.04
N ALA A 112 5.62 -15.63 -14.02
CA ALA A 112 6.30 -16.41 -12.99
C ALA A 112 6.56 -15.62 -11.70
N LEU A 113 6.33 -14.30 -11.68
CA LEU A 113 6.71 -13.44 -10.57
C LEU A 113 5.91 -13.78 -9.30
N ARG A 114 6.64 -14.03 -8.22
CA ARG A 114 6.16 -14.41 -6.88
C ARG A 114 6.39 -13.31 -5.86
N SER A 115 7.49 -12.56 -5.98
CA SER A 115 7.82 -11.47 -5.07
C SER A 115 8.15 -10.20 -5.83
N LEU A 116 7.50 -9.10 -5.45
CA LEU A 116 7.77 -7.76 -5.96
C LEU A 116 7.99 -6.79 -4.81
N ASN A 117 9.20 -6.25 -4.71
CA ASN A 117 9.56 -5.28 -3.69
C ASN A 117 9.70 -3.87 -4.30
N LEU A 118 8.77 -2.98 -3.96
CA LEU A 118 8.75 -1.57 -4.35
C LEU A 118 8.94 -0.65 -3.14
N ARG A 119 9.45 -1.19 -2.03
CA ARG A 119 9.69 -0.46 -0.78
C ARG A 119 10.61 0.75 -0.97
N SER A 120 10.39 1.80 -0.18
CA SER A 120 11.26 2.98 -0.14
C SER A 120 11.44 3.64 -1.52
N ASN A 121 10.34 3.81 -2.25
CA ASN A 121 10.30 4.55 -3.51
C ASN A 121 9.50 5.87 -3.34
N GLN A 122 9.18 6.54 -4.45
CA GLN A 122 8.50 7.83 -4.49
C GLN A 122 7.12 7.74 -5.14
N LEU A 123 6.46 6.58 -5.02
CA LEU A 123 5.14 6.37 -5.62
C LEU A 123 4.12 7.30 -4.98
N MET A 124 3.38 8.04 -5.82
CA MET A 124 2.26 8.88 -5.37
C MET A 124 0.93 8.13 -5.35
N LEU A 125 0.76 7.20 -6.30
CA LEU A 125 -0.44 6.39 -6.44
C LEU A 125 -0.13 5.01 -7.01
N VAL A 126 -0.99 4.05 -6.74
CA VAL A 126 -1.02 2.76 -7.46
C VAL A 126 -2.25 2.72 -8.36
N ALA A 127 -2.03 2.92 -9.66
CA ALA A 127 -3.09 2.96 -10.65
C ALA A 127 -3.60 1.55 -11.01
N LYS A 128 -4.83 1.49 -11.55
CA LYS A 128 -5.33 0.30 -12.22
C LYS A 128 -4.36 -0.08 -13.35
N GLY A 129 -4.05 -1.37 -13.48
CA GLY A 129 -3.27 -1.89 -14.60
C GLY A 129 -1.78 -2.05 -14.29
N VAL A 130 -1.25 -1.39 -13.26
CA VAL A 130 0.17 -1.45 -12.89
C VAL A 130 0.62 -2.87 -12.57
N LEU A 131 -0.21 -3.62 -11.84
CA LEU A 131 0.07 -4.97 -11.36
C LEU A 131 -0.66 -6.05 -12.19
N THR A 132 -1.18 -5.72 -13.37
CA THR A 132 -1.88 -6.68 -14.23
C THR A 132 -0.92 -7.73 -14.76
N GLY A 133 -1.37 -8.99 -14.80
CA GLY A 133 -0.60 -10.14 -15.28
C GLY A 133 0.13 -10.89 -14.16
N LEU A 134 0.26 -10.30 -12.99
CA LEU A 134 0.93 -10.86 -11.81
C LEU A 134 0.07 -11.88 -11.05
N THR A 135 -0.44 -12.91 -11.75
CA THR A 135 -1.38 -13.89 -11.19
C THR A 135 -0.75 -14.79 -10.13
N ASN A 136 0.55 -15.06 -10.23
CA ASN A 136 1.33 -15.90 -9.30
C ASN A 136 2.02 -15.09 -8.18
N LEU A 137 1.82 -13.77 -8.14
CA LEU A 137 2.45 -12.93 -7.13
C LEU A 137 1.91 -13.28 -5.75
N THR A 138 2.82 -13.58 -4.82
CA THR A 138 2.53 -13.99 -3.44
C THR A 138 2.89 -12.89 -2.44
N HIS A 139 3.93 -12.11 -2.71
CA HIS A 139 4.43 -11.07 -1.82
C HIS A 139 4.54 -9.75 -2.57
N LEU A 140 3.96 -8.69 -2.00
CA LEU A 140 4.05 -7.34 -2.52
C LEU A 140 4.38 -6.36 -1.39
N ASP A 141 5.54 -5.72 -1.47
CA ASP A 141 5.94 -4.66 -0.54
C ASP A 141 5.87 -3.29 -1.21
N LEU A 142 4.96 -2.44 -0.74
CA LEU A 142 4.78 -1.04 -1.15
C LEU A 142 5.14 -0.06 -0.02
N SER A 143 5.74 -0.55 1.07
CA SER A 143 6.04 0.24 2.25
C SER A 143 7.04 1.36 1.99
N HIS A 144 7.09 2.34 2.90
CA HIS A 144 8.00 3.48 2.87
C HIS A 144 7.86 4.36 1.61
N ASN A 145 6.77 4.24 0.85
CA ASN A 145 6.38 5.19 -0.19
C ASN A 145 5.64 6.36 0.46
N ARG A 146 6.39 7.34 0.99
CA ARG A 146 5.83 8.46 1.78
C ARG A 146 4.90 9.38 1.00
N LEU A 147 5.02 9.40 -0.34
CA LEU A 147 4.15 10.18 -1.21
C LEU A 147 2.86 9.44 -1.59
N LEU A 148 2.73 8.16 -1.23
CA LEU A 148 1.60 7.32 -1.61
C LEU A 148 0.36 7.74 -0.83
N VAL A 149 -0.55 8.42 -1.52
CA VAL A 149 -1.80 8.95 -0.97
C VAL A 149 -3.04 8.21 -1.48
N PHE A 150 -2.91 7.44 -2.57
CA PHE A 150 -4.06 6.82 -3.22
C PHE A 150 -3.75 5.47 -3.86
N ILE A 151 -4.62 4.49 -3.65
CA ILE A 151 -4.61 3.19 -4.33
C ILE A 151 -5.95 3.05 -5.05
N SER A 152 -5.90 2.86 -6.37
CA SER A 152 -7.10 2.72 -7.18
C SER A 152 -7.92 1.52 -6.73
N GLN A 153 -9.25 1.63 -6.77
CA GLN A 153 -10.19 0.56 -6.42
C GLN A 153 -9.93 -0.76 -7.17
N ARG A 154 -9.32 -0.69 -8.37
CA ARG A 154 -8.99 -1.85 -9.21
C ARG A 154 -7.47 -2.05 -9.36
N ALA A 155 -6.67 -1.48 -8.46
CA ALA A 155 -5.21 -1.59 -8.49
C ALA A 155 -4.74 -3.05 -8.36
N PHE A 156 -5.42 -3.83 -7.52
CA PHE A 156 -5.06 -5.22 -7.20
C PHE A 156 -5.89 -6.27 -7.94
N THR A 157 -6.63 -5.86 -8.97
CA THR A 157 -7.40 -6.81 -9.79
C THR A 157 -6.46 -7.80 -10.49
N GLY A 158 -6.73 -9.10 -10.35
CA GLY A 158 -5.95 -10.17 -10.99
C GLY A 158 -4.80 -10.74 -10.15
N LEU A 159 -4.55 -10.19 -8.95
CA LEU A 159 -3.56 -10.73 -8.00
C LEU A 159 -4.12 -11.96 -7.26
N LEU A 160 -4.36 -13.04 -8.00
CA LEU A 160 -5.01 -14.24 -7.50
C LEU A 160 -4.16 -15.00 -6.48
N GLY A 161 -2.83 -14.93 -6.59
CA GLY A 161 -1.90 -15.65 -5.72
C GLY A 161 -1.47 -14.90 -4.45
N ILE A 162 -1.90 -13.64 -4.23
CA ILE A 162 -1.30 -12.80 -3.18
C ILE A 162 -1.58 -13.36 -1.79
N GLN A 163 -0.54 -13.39 -0.96
CA GLN A 163 -0.59 -13.89 0.41
C GLN A 163 -0.15 -12.83 1.42
N SER A 164 0.84 -12.01 1.07
CA SER A 164 1.33 -10.94 1.95
C SER A 164 1.37 -9.60 1.22
N LEU A 165 0.79 -8.57 1.84
CA LEU A 165 0.77 -7.20 1.34
C LEU A 165 1.22 -6.24 2.46
N THR A 166 2.23 -5.44 2.13
CA THR A 166 2.79 -4.44 3.06
C THR A 166 2.56 -3.02 2.53
N LEU A 167 1.84 -2.22 3.31
CA LEU A 167 1.48 -0.83 3.08
C LEU A 167 1.86 0.00 4.33
N GLU A 168 3.13 0.00 4.70
CA GLU A 168 3.60 0.73 5.88
C GLU A 168 4.20 2.09 5.54
N ARG A 169 4.10 3.06 6.46
CA ARG A 169 4.77 4.37 6.34
C ARG A 169 4.48 5.07 5.00
N SER A 170 3.22 4.99 4.59
CA SER A 170 2.65 5.72 3.46
C SER A 170 1.68 6.78 3.97
N ASN A 171 1.36 7.76 3.14
CA ASN A 171 0.46 8.86 3.50
C ASN A 171 -1.00 8.55 3.14
N LEU A 172 -1.41 7.29 3.34
CA LEU A 172 -2.79 6.86 3.13
C LEU A 172 -3.65 7.37 4.29
N THR A 173 -4.72 8.10 3.95
CA THR A 173 -5.69 8.63 4.92
C THR A 173 -6.93 7.74 5.07
N VAL A 174 -7.10 6.76 4.17
CA VAL A 174 -8.22 5.82 4.15
C VAL A 174 -7.70 4.43 3.78
N VAL A 175 -8.23 3.40 4.43
CA VAL A 175 -7.96 2.00 4.05
C VAL A 175 -8.58 1.74 2.66
N PRO A 176 -7.80 1.26 1.66
CA PRO A 176 -8.28 1.06 0.28
C PRO A 176 -9.14 -0.21 0.18
N THR A 177 -10.28 -0.20 0.87
CA THR A 177 -11.21 -1.32 1.06
C THR A 177 -11.61 -1.98 -0.26
N ASP A 178 -11.94 -1.19 -1.27
CA ASP A 178 -12.35 -1.71 -2.59
C ASP A 178 -11.19 -2.43 -3.30
N ALA A 179 -9.97 -1.90 -3.22
CA ALA A 179 -8.80 -2.54 -3.80
C ALA A 179 -8.47 -3.85 -3.08
N LEU A 180 -8.47 -3.82 -1.74
CA LEU A 180 -8.26 -5.01 -0.91
C LEU A 180 -9.33 -6.08 -1.13
N SER A 181 -10.55 -5.67 -1.53
CA SER A 181 -11.65 -6.60 -1.76
C SER A 181 -11.38 -7.64 -2.85
N HIS A 182 -10.39 -7.40 -3.71
CA HIS A 182 -9.93 -8.32 -4.75
C HIS A 182 -8.94 -9.39 -4.25
N LEU A 183 -8.42 -9.25 -3.03
CA LEU A 183 -7.33 -10.09 -2.50
C LEU A 183 -7.86 -11.24 -1.64
N HIS A 184 -8.62 -12.15 -2.25
CA HIS A 184 -9.30 -13.24 -1.55
C HIS A 184 -8.36 -14.26 -0.88
N ASN A 185 -7.10 -14.33 -1.34
CA ASN A 185 -6.09 -15.26 -0.82
C ASN A 185 -5.12 -14.63 0.18
N LEU A 186 -5.30 -13.35 0.51
CA LEU A 186 -4.43 -12.64 1.43
C LEU A 186 -4.46 -13.26 2.83
N ILE A 187 -3.28 -13.51 3.38
CA ILE A 187 -3.03 -14.10 4.70
C ILE A 187 -2.54 -13.03 5.66
N GLU A 188 -1.66 -12.14 5.17
CA GLU A 188 -0.97 -11.13 5.98
C GLU A 188 -1.16 -9.76 5.36
N LEU A 189 -1.64 -8.82 6.17
CA LEU A 189 -1.81 -7.42 5.79
C LEU A 189 -1.15 -6.53 6.83
N HIS A 190 -0.07 -5.88 6.41
CA HIS A 190 0.68 -4.94 7.23
C HIS A 190 0.36 -3.53 6.80
N MET A 191 -0.26 -2.74 7.67
CA MET A 191 -0.65 -1.36 7.40
C MET A 191 -0.18 -0.45 8.52
N ARG A 192 1.05 -0.57 9.02
CA ARG A 192 1.54 0.24 10.15
C ARG A 192 1.92 1.67 9.74
N PHE A 193 1.85 2.61 10.68
CA PHE A 193 2.27 4.00 10.47
C PHE A 193 1.56 4.69 9.28
N LEU A 194 0.25 4.50 9.15
CA LEU A 194 -0.60 5.21 8.19
C LEU A 194 -1.31 6.38 8.86
N SER A 195 -1.82 7.32 8.06
CA SER A 195 -2.56 8.50 8.53
C SER A 195 -4.08 8.27 8.53
N VAL A 196 -4.53 7.04 8.78
CA VAL A 196 -5.96 6.68 8.75
C VAL A 196 -6.64 7.17 10.02
N SER A 197 -7.71 7.96 9.87
CA SER A 197 -8.51 8.46 11.00
C SER A 197 -9.78 7.65 11.26
N PHE A 198 -10.30 6.96 10.24
CA PHE A 198 -11.56 6.25 10.30
C PHE A 198 -11.49 4.94 9.50
N LEU A 199 -11.91 3.85 10.14
CA LEU A 199 -12.06 2.54 9.51
C LEU A 199 -13.54 2.26 9.22
N LYS A 200 -13.89 2.08 7.95
CA LYS A 200 -15.29 1.84 7.55
C LYS A 200 -15.78 0.47 8.04
N PRO A 201 -17.08 0.33 8.38
CA PRO A 201 -17.70 -0.99 8.56
C PRO A 201 -17.43 -1.92 7.37
N PHE A 202 -17.12 -3.18 7.66
CA PHE A 202 -16.83 -4.24 6.69
C PHE A 202 -15.58 -4.03 5.82
N SER A 203 -14.64 -3.17 6.23
CA SER A 203 -13.42 -2.87 5.47
C SER A 203 -12.59 -4.10 5.08
N PHE A 204 -12.67 -5.19 5.85
CA PHE A 204 -11.93 -6.43 5.59
C PHE A 204 -12.81 -7.64 5.24
N LYS A 205 -14.11 -7.44 5.04
CA LYS A 205 -15.10 -8.53 4.90
C LYS A 205 -14.78 -9.55 3.80
N ARG A 206 -14.07 -9.12 2.74
CA ARG A 206 -13.74 -9.96 1.57
C ARG A 206 -12.41 -10.71 1.72
N LEU A 207 -11.62 -10.41 2.75
CA LEU A 207 -10.32 -11.03 3.04
C LEU A 207 -10.52 -12.31 3.86
N THR A 208 -11.18 -13.31 3.26
CA THR A 208 -11.67 -14.50 3.98
C THR A 208 -10.56 -15.44 4.48
N ARG A 209 -9.34 -15.30 3.97
CA ARG A 209 -8.16 -16.08 4.40
C ARG A 209 -7.22 -15.32 5.34
N LEU A 210 -7.56 -14.08 5.72
CA LEU A 210 -6.67 -13.24 6.51
C LEU A 210 -6.44 -13.80 7.90
N ARG A 211 -5.17 -13.95 8.27
CA ARG A 211 -4.71 -14.47 9.57
C ARG A 211 -3.90 -13.46 10.36
N HIS A 212 -3.25 -12.50 9.71
CA HIS A 212 -2.46 -11.48 10.38
C HIS A 212 -2.85 -10.10 9.83
N LEU A 213 -3.33 -9.22 10.72
CA LEU A 213 -3.70 -7.85 10.41
C LEU A 213 -2.97 -6.90 11.37
N GLU A 214 -2.03 -6.14 10.86
CA GLU A 214 -1.31 -5.13 11.62
C GLU A 214 -1.79 -3.72 11.24
N MET A 215 -2.31 -3.00 12.22
CA MET A 215 -2.81 -1.62 12.09
C MET A 215 -2.27 -0.76 13.23
N ASP A 216 -0.98 -0.92 13.54
CA ASP A 216 -0.32 -0.18 14.61
C ASP A 216 0.07 1.24 14.19
N PHE A 217 0.12 2.14 15.17
CA PHE A 217 0.61 3.51 15.02
C PHE A 217 -0.12 4.35 13.96
N TRP A 218 -1.45 4.33 13.93
CA TRP A 218 -2.25 5.30 13.18
C TRP A 218 -2.55 6.50 14.08
N PRO A 219 -1.85 7.63 13.92
CA PRO A 219 -1.89 8.73 14.88
C PRO A 219 -3.22 9.50 14.89
N LEU A 220 -4.16 9.14 14.00
CA LEU A 220 -5.49 9.76 13.90
C LEU A 220 -6.63 8.78 14.22
N LEU A 221 -6.33 7.49 14.47
CA LEU A 221 -7.36 6.49 14.73
C LEU A 221 -7.78 6.53 16.20
N GLU A 222 -8.84 7.29 16.49
CA GLU A 222 -9.39 7.43 17.83
C GLU A 222 -10.35 6.30 18.23
N THR A 223 -11.00 5.64 17.28
CA THR A 223 -11.98 4.61 17.59
C THR A 223 -12.12 3.60 16.46
N LEU A 224 -12.71 2.45 16.75
CA LEU A 224 -13.08 1.43 15.78
C LEU A 224 -14.60 1.29 15.79
N PRO A 225 -15.31 1.62 14.70
CA PRO A 225 -16.75 1.48 14.68
C PRO A 225 -17.14 0.00 14.69
N PRO A 226 -18.35 -0.33 15.17
CA PRO A 226 -18.88 -1.68 15.08
C PRO A 226 -18.82 -2.20 13.64
N LEU A 227 -18.61 -3.52 13.50
CA LEU A 227 -18.54 -4.22 12.20
C LEU A 227 -17.35 -3.84 11.31
N SER A 228 -16.47 -2.91 11.70
CA SER A 228 -15.23 -2.59 10.95
C SER A 228 -14.35 -3.81 10.72
N LEU A 229 -14.27 -4.69 11.72
CA LEU A 229 -13.53 -5.96 11.70
C LEU A 229 -14.40 -7.16 11.31
N HIS A 230 -15.65 -6.93 10.87
CA HIS A 230 -16.55 -8.02 10.54
C HIS A 230 -16.06 -8.83 9.33
N GLY A 231 -16.08 -10.15 9.46
CA GLY A 231 -15.64 -11.09 8.43
C GLY A 231 -14.21 -11.62 8.64
N LEU A 232 -13.47 -11.07 9.61
CA LEU A 232 -12.23 -11.66 10.10
C LEU A 232 -12.56 -12.94 10.91
N ASN A 233 -11.76 -13.99 10.72
CA ASN A 233 -11.98 -15.28 11.38
C ASN A 233 -11.41 -15.25 12.81
N LEU A 234 -11.87 -16.19 13.64
CA LEU A 234 -11.40 -16.42 15.01
C LEU A 234 -9.92 -16.87 15.12
N THR A 235 -9.13 -16.77 14.07
CA THR A 235 -7.68 -16.98 14.09
C THR A 235 -6.89 -15.74 13.68
N THR A 236 -7.56 -14.63 13.34
CA THR A 236 -6.89 -13.43 12.86
C THR A 236 -6.19 -12.72 14.02
N LEU A 237 -4.85 -12.77 14.06
CA LEU A 237 -4.02 -11.91 14.90
C LEU A 237 -4.27 -10.46 14.49
N LEU A 238 -4.56 -9.61 15.48
CA LEU A 238 -4.84 -8.20 15.26
C LEU A 238 -3.95 -7.35 16.17
N CYS A 239 -3.07 -6.57 15.54
CA CYS A 239 -2.20 -5.61 16.20
C CYS A 239 -2.77 -4.20 16.05
N LEU A 240 -3.08 -3.56 17.19
CA LEU A 240 -3.71 -2.23 17.30
C LEU A 240 -2.92 -1.29 18.21
N GLY A 241 -1.67 -1.62 18.52
CA GLY A 241 -0.84 -0.86 19.43
C GLY A 241 -0.47 0.52 18.89
N GLY A 242 -0.21 1.47 19.79
CA GLY A 242 0.24 2.81 19.42
C GLY A 242 -0.81 3.67 18.69
N ASN A 243 -2.08 3.25 18.66
CA ASN A 243 -3.20 4.08 18.20
C ASN A 243 -3.73 4.93 19.36
N PRO A 244 -4.10 6.21 19.13
CA PRO A 244 -4.61 7.09 20.18
C PRO A 244 -6.09 6.80 20.49
N LEU A 245 -6.39 5.58 20.92
CA LEU A 245 -7.76 5.11 21.12
C LEU A 245 -8.47 5.83 22.27
N VAL A 246 -9.59 6.49 21.96
CA VAL A 246 -10.49 7.12 22.91
C VAL A 246 -11.42 6.05 23.49
N CYS A 247 -11.17 5.68 24.73
CA CYS A 247 -11.92 4.65 25.47
C CYS A 247 -13.24 5.20 26.02
N ASP A 248 -14.15 5.53 25.11
CA ASP A 248 -15.55 5.87 25.38
C ASP A 248 -16.50 4.71 25.00
N CYS A 249 -17.81 4.95 24.98
CA CYS A 249 -18.78 3.90 24.67
C CYS A 249 -18.63 3.32 23.25
N ARG A 250 -18.01 4.03 22.29
CA ARG A 250 -17.86 3.57 20.91
C ARG A 250 -16.90 2.38 20.80
N LEU A 251 -15.94 2.28 21.72
CA LEU A 251 -15.01 1.15 21.79
C LEU A 251 -15.50 0.01 22.70
N LEU A 252 -16.63 0.18 23.40
CA LEU A 252 -17.12 -0.80 24.38
C LEU A 252 -17.34 -2.19 23.76
N TRP A 253 -17.78 -2.25 22.50
CA TRP A 253 -18.00 -3.52 21.80
C TRP A 253 -16.73 -4.38 21.69
N LEU A 254 -15.55 -3.76 21.63
CA LEU A 254 -14.26 -4.45 21.53
C LEU A 254 -13.90 -5.18 22.85
N LEU A 255 -14.47 -4.75 23.97
CA LEU A 255 -14.23 -5.29 25.30
C LEU A 255 -15.35 -6.21 25.81
N SER A 256 -16.54 -6.08 25.24
CA SER A 256 -17.74 -6.85 25.59
C SER A 256 -17.54 -8.36 25.40
N SER A 257 -18.29 -9.18 26.14
CA SER A 257 -18.22 -10.66 26.16
C SER A 257 -18.43 -11.34 24.80
N HIS A 258 -18.88 -10.62 23.77
CA HIS A 258 -18.86 -11.05 22.37
C HIS A 258 -17.50 -10.83 21.71
N ARG A 259 -16.41 -11.00 22.46
CA ARG A 259 -15.06 -10.98 21.91
C ARG A 259 -14.99 -12.07 20.84
N PRO A 260 -14.52 -11.76 19.62
CA PRO A 260 -13.87 -12.78 18.83
C PRO A 260 -12.76 -13.35 19.72
N ALA A 261 -12.78 -14.65 20.03
CA ALA A 261 -11.78 -15.35 20.85
C ALA A 261 -10.33 -15.24 20.29
N SER A 262 -10.15 -14.49 19.20
CA SER A 262 -9.01 -14.40 18.32
C SER A 262 -8.21 -13.11 18.40
N LEU A 263 -8.69 -12.13 19.16
CA LEU A 263 -7.93 -10.92 19.47
C LEU A 263 -6.79 -11.27 20.45
N GLN A 264 -5.86 -12.11 19.99
CA GLN A 264 -4.56 -12.30 20.62
C GLN A 264 -3.74 -11.05 20.31
N ILE A 265 -3.90 -10.03 21.16
CA ILE A 265 -3.10 -8.82 21.13
C ILE A 265 -1.72 -9.19 21.70
N LEU A 266 -0.76 -9.60 20.87
CA LEU A 266 0.50 -10.21 21.32
C LEU A 266 1.71 -9.25 21.35
N ASP A 267 1.74 -8.21 20.53
CA ASP A 267 2.86 -7.25 20.52
C ASP A 267 2.64 -6.10 21.51
N ILE A 268 2.14 -4.96 21.02
CA ILE A 268 1.95 -3.74 21.78
C ILE A 268 0.49 -3.72 22.22
N GLN A 269 0.26 -3.70 23.54
CA GLN A 269 -1.10 -3.59 24.04
C GLN A 269 -1.68 -2.23 23.64
N PRO A 270 -2.90 -2.19 23.08
CA PRO A 270 -3.59 -0.94 22.84
C PRO A 270 -3.93 -0.29 24.19
N GLU A 271 -3.59 0.98 24.30
CA GLU A 271 -3.80 1.81 25.48
C GLU A 271 -4.80 2.92 25.16
N CYS A 272 -5.52 3.36 26.18
CA CYS A 272 -6.42 4.49 26.06
C CYS A 272 -5.64 5.81 26.01
N SER A 273 -5.89 6.64 25.00
CA SER A 273 -5.42 8.03 24.91
C SER A 273 -6.32 9.02 25.65
N ALA A 274 -7.57 8.63 25.86
CA ALA A 274 -8.61 9.39 26.51
C ALA A 274 -9.71 8.44 26.98
N PRO A 275 -10.64 8.88 27.85
CA PRO A 275 -10.60 10.11 28.66
C PRO A 275 -9.47 10.10 29.70
N GLN A 276 -9.21 11.25 30.36
CA GLN A 276 -8.08 11.44 31.29
C GLN A 276 -7.99 10.37 32.40
N HIS A 277 -9.13 9.88 32.91
CA HIS A 277 -9.15 8.84 33.95
C HIS A 277 -8.78 7.44 33.46
N LEU A 278 -8.77 7.23 32.14
CA LEU A 278 -8.33 5.98 31.50
C LEU A 278 -6.99 6.12 30.77
N LEU A 279 -6.39 7.33 30.72
CA LEU A 279 -5.15 7.58 30.01
C LEU A 279 -4.04 6.56 30.37
N GLY A 280 -3.47 5.90 29.36
CA GLY A 280 -2.41 4.89 29.49
C GLY A 280 -2.88 3.54 30.01
N LYS A 281 -4.18 3.33 30.27
CA LYS A 281 -4.70 2.02 30.68
C LYS A 281 -4.76 1.09 29.47
N SER A 282 -4.26 -0.13 29.63
CA SER A 282 -4.38 -1.17 28.60
C SER A 282 -5.84 -1.62 28.47
N LEU A 283 -6.29 -1.79 27.22
CA LEU A 283 -7.61 -2.37 26.92
C LEU A 283 -7.80 -3.77 27.53
N ARG A 284 -6.72 -4.53 27.73
CA ARG A 284 -6.76 -5.87 28.36
C ARG A 284 -7.17 -5.80 29.84
N ASP A 285 -6.78 -4.73 30.52
CA ASP A 285 -7.03 -4.54 31.95
C ASP A 285 -8.45 -4.04 32.23
N LEU A 286 -9.13 -3.52 31.21
CA LEU A 286 -10.52 -3.09 31.28
C LEU A 286 -11.45 -4.32 31.27
N LYS A 287 -11.87 -4.75 32.45
CA LYS A 287 -12.75 -5.91 32.66
C LYS A 287 -14.19 -5.48 32.98
N GLU A 288 -15.16 -6.24 32.45
CA GLU A 288 -16.56 -6.18 32.88
C GLU A 288 -16.70 -6.61 34.35
N PRO A 289 -17.70 -6.11 35.12
CA PRO A 289 -18.82 -5.23 34.71
C PRO A 289 -18.52 -3.72 34.84
N LEU A 290 -17.34 -3.36 35.34
CA LEU A 290 -17.00 -1.98 35.70
C LEU A 290 -16.70 -1.11 34.49
N VAL A 291 -16.28 -1.71 33.36
CA VAL A 291 -15.93 -0.98 32.13
C VAL A 291 -17.10 -0.14 31.60
N SER A 292 -18.33 -0.63 31.71
CA SER A 292 -19.54 0.10 31.32
C SER A 292 -19.79 1.39 32.12
N ARG A 293 -19.15 1.54 33.30
CA ARG A 293 -19.23 2.78 34.11
C ARG A 293 -18.18 3.81 33.72
N TYR A 294 -17.05 3.39 33.17
CA TYR A 294 -15.92 4.27 32.85
C TYR A 294 -15.86 4.67 31.37
N MET A 295 -16.36 3.81 30.47
CA MET A 295 -16.41 4.02 29.02
C MET A 295 -17.82 4.46 28.62
N THR A 296 -18.15 5.72 28.88
CA THR A 296 -19.48 6.29 28.67
C THR A 296 -19.49 7.29 27.54
N CYS A 297 -20.64 7.42 26.85
CA CYS A 297 -20.92 8.52 25.94
C CYS A 297 -22.08 9.36 26.48
N THR A 298 -22.08 10.64 26.14
CA THR A 298 -23.18 11.56 26.45
C THR A 298 -23.87 11.97 25.16
N LYS A 299 -25.20 11.94 25.18
CA LYS A 299 -26.01 12.41 24.04
C LYS A 299 -25.70 13.88 23.75
N PRO A 300 -25.69 14.29 22.47
CA PRO A 300 -25.48 15.69 22.11
C PRO A 300 -26.54 16.58 22.74
N ARG A 301 -26.11 17.71 23.30
CA ARG A 301 -26.98 18.76 23.85
C ARG A 301 -26.64 20.06 23.14
N ILE A 302 -27.64 20.64 22.50
CA ILE A 302 -27.52 21.94 21.86
C ILE A 302 -27.46 23.00 22.97
N GLY A 303 -26.46 23.89 22.87
CA GLY A 303 -26.27 24.99 23.78
C GLY A 303 -27.40 26.02 23.69
N PRO A 304 -27.62 26.81 24.75
CA PRO A 304 -28.79 27.68 24.87
C PRO A 304 -28.90 28.77 23.80
N ASN A 305 -27.79 29.15 23.15
CA ASN A 305 -27.76 30.25 22.18
C ASN A 305 -27.97 29.82 20.72
N ALA A 306 -28.09 28.52 20.43
CA ALA A 306 -28.17 28.02 19.05
C ALA A 306 -29.53 28.26 18.36
N THR A 307 -30.58 28.55 19.12
CA THR A 307 -31.96 28.71 18.63
C THR A 307 -32.44 30.16 18.60
N GLN A 308 -31.53 31.13 18.78
CA GLN A 308 -31.90 32.55 18.76
C GLN A 308 -32.33 33.00 17.37
N LEU A 309 -33.48 33.68 17.30
CA LEU A 309 -33.96 34.36 16.11
C LEU A 309 -33.02 35.53 15.81
N LEU A 310 -32.40 35.50 14.63
CA LEU A 310 -31.59 36.61 14.13
C LEU A 310 -32.40 37.36 13.07
N MET A 311 -32.52 38.67 13.26
CA MET A 311 -33.07 39.58 12.25
C MET A 311 -31.91 40.29 11.57
N ALA A 312 -31.92 40.32 10.24
CA ALA A 312 -30.93 41.04 9.43
C ALA A 312 -31.64 41.65 8.22
N ASP A 313 -31.22 42.85 7.86
CA ASP A 313 -31.72 43.51 6.66
C ASP A 313 -31.18 42.83 5.39
N GLU A 314 -31.92 42.96 4.30
CA GLU A 314 -31.53 42.37 3.02
C GLU A 314 -30.15 42.91 2.57
N GLY A 315 -29.24 41.99 2.26
CA GLY A 315 -27.84 42.32 1.89
C GLY A 315 -26.88 42.47 3.06
N GLN A 316 -27.34 42.42 4.33
CA GLN A 316 -26.46 42.38 5.50
C GLN A 316 -26.04 40.94 5.83
N PRO A 317 -24.77 40.72 6.24
CA PRO A 317 -24.29 39.39 6.59
C PRO A 317 -24.88 38.91 7.93
N ALA A 318 -25.42 37.70 7.94
CA ALA A 318 -25.91 37.02 9.15
C ALA A 318 -25.00 35.85 9.53
N ARG A 319 -24.66 35.70 10.81
CA ARG A 319 -23.91 34.56 11.34
C ARG A 319 -24.77 33.75 12.29
N LEU A 320 -25.03 32.50 11.96
CA LEU A 320 -25.66 31.54 12.86
C LEU A 320 -24.55 30.71 13.54
N SER A 321 -24.64 30.53 14.85
CA SER A 321 -23.68 29.73 15.64
C SER A 321 -24.43 28.72 16.49
N CYS A 322 -24.00 27.47 16.45
CA CYS A 322 -24.57 26.36 17.23
C CYS A 322 -23.45 25.70 18.02
N THR A 323 -23.45 25.92 19.33
CA THR A 323 -22.59 25.15 20.24
C THR A 323 -23.32 23.88 20.61
N VAL A 324 -22.62 22.75 20.53
CA VAL A 324 -23.18 21.44 20.90
C VAL A 324 -22.18 20.75 21.81
N GLU A 325 -22.66 20.29 22.96
CA GLU A 325 -21.90 19.51 23.93
C GLU A 325 -22.23 18.02 23.76
N GLY A 326 -21.26 17.14 23.97
CA GLY A 326 -21.44 15.70 23.85
C GLY A 326 -20.09 14.98 23.87
N ALA A 327 -20.10 13.71 24.23
CA ALA A 327 -18.94 12.83 24.23
C ALA A 327 -19.33 11.53 23.49
N PRO A 328 -18.68 11.17 22.37
CA PRO A 328 -17.66 11.96 21.65
C PRO A 328 -18.19 13.30 21.15
N ARG A 329 -17.26 14.18 20.73
CA ARG A 329 -17.63 15.51 20.21
C ARG A 329 -18.60 15.37 19.03
N PRO A 330 -19.83 15.91 19.12
CA PRO A 330 -20.83 15.75 18.08
C PRO A 330 -20.53 16.56 16.82
N SER A 331 -20.98 16.06 15.66
CA SER A 331 -20.95 16.78 14.40
C SER A 331 -22.18 17.69 14.26
N VAL A 332 -21.98 18.88 13.68
CA VAL A 332 -23.06 19.88 13.48
C VAL A 332 -23.36 19.96 11.98
N VAL A 333 -24.64 19.85 11.60
CA VAL A 333 -25.07 19.99 10.20
C VAL A 333 -26.17 21.04 10.11
N TRP A 334 -26.00 21.99 9.20
CA TRP A 334 -26.97 23.06 8.97
C TRP A 334 -27.91 22.67 7.82
N ILE A 335 -29.21 22.94 7.96
CA ILE A 335 -30.21 22.59 6.95
C ILE A 335 -31.03 23.85 6.64
N THR A 336 -31.18 24.18 5.35
CA THR A 336 -32.03 25.29 4.92
C THR A 336 -33.52 24.91 4.98
N PRO A 337 -34.47 25.87 4.95
CA PRO A 337 -35.90 25.57 4.86
C PRO A 337 -36.27 24.71 3.65
N HIS A 338 -35.46 24.78 2.58
CA HIS A 338 -35.60 23.98 1.36
C HIS A 338 -34.91 22.61 1.47
N ARG A 339 -34.57 22.15 2.69
CA ARG A 339 -33.92 20.86 2.99
C ARG A 339 -32.57 20.66 2.29
N ARG A 340 -31.81 21.74 2.07
CA ARG A 340 -30.43 21.65 1.58
C ARG A 340 -29.47 21.61 2.76
N TYR A 341 -28.55 20.66 2.74
CA TYR A 341 -27.48 20.53 3.74
C TYR A 341 -26.37 21.53 3.47
N LEU A 342 -25.92 22.22 4.52
CA LEU A 342 -24.88 23.24 4.49
C LEU A 342 -23.80 22.89 5.52
N ASN A 343 -22.53 23.16 5.17
CA ASN A 343 -21.37 23.24 6.06
C ASN A 343 -21.35 22.16 7.16
N VAL A 344 -21.25 20.89 6.73
CA VAL A 344 -21.16 19.71 7.59
C VAL A 344 -19.92 19.81 8.49
N GLY A 345 -20.12 19.61 9.80
CA GLY A 345 -19.06 19.62 10.81
C GLY A 345 -18.69 21.01 11.34
N VAL A 346 -19.32 22.08 10.85
CA VAL A 346 -18.97 23.46 11.25
C VAL A 346 -19.96 24.00 12.28
N GLN A 347 -19.43 24.51 13.40
CA GLN A 347 -20.24 25.08 14.48
C GLN A 347 -20.87 26.45 14.13
N SER A 348 -20.38 27.14 13.09
CA SER A 348 -20.90 28.45 12.66
C SER A 348 -20.96 28.59 11.14
N VAL A 349 -22.03 29.19 10.62
CA VAL A 349 -22.21 29.45 9.18
C VAL A 349 -22.52 30.92 8.93
N PHE A 350 -21.92 31.45 7.88
CA PHE A 350 -22.19 32.80 7.38
C PHE A 350 -23.12 32.75 6.18
N PHE A 351 -24.16 33.58 6.22
CA PHE A 351 -25.07 33.80 5.12
C PHE A 351 -24.84 35.22 4.58
N PRO A 352 -24.39 35.37 3.32
CA PRO A 352 -24.22 36.69 2.72
C PRO A 352 -25.54 37.31 2.25
N PHE A 353 -26.65 36.54 2.17
CA PHE A 353 -27.95 37.02 1.72
C PHE A 353 -29.09 36.37 2.53
N GLY A 354 -30.13 37.15 2.83
CA GLY A 354 -31.18 36.87 3.82
C GLY A 354 -31.92 35.53 3.63
N VAL A 355 -31.44 34.49 4.30
CA VAL A 355 -32.09 33.18 4.38
C VAL A 355 -32.48 32.93 5.82
N PHE A 356 -33.79 32.83 6.08
CA PHE A 356 -34.32 32.30 7.34
C PHE A 356 -33.95 30.81 7.43
N CYS A 357 -33.33 30.35 8.52
CA CYS A 357 -33.08 28.92 8.75
C CYS A 357 -33.96 28.43 9.90
N THR A 358 -34.77 27.41 9.63
CA THR A 358 -35.54 26.68 10.63
C THR A 358 -35.11 25.21 10.56
N ASN A 359 -34.56 24.72 11.69
CA ASN A 359 -34.07 23.36 11.97
C ASN A 359 -32.55 23.14 11.84
N ILE A 360 -31.91 23.02 13.01
CA ILE A 360 -30.57 22.46 13.20
C ILE A 360 -30.77 20.98 13.49
N ASN A 361 -30.17 20.10 12.69
CA ASN A 361 -30.22 18.66 12.96
C ASN A 361 -28.83 18.23 13.46
N VAL A 362 -28.78 17.65 14.65
CA VAL A 362 -27.54 17.15 15.26
C VAL A 362 -27.52 15.64 15.14
N THR A 363 -26.57 15.12 14.38
CA THR A 363 -26.35 13.68 14.23
C THR A 363 -25.17 13.25 15.10
N VAL A 364 -25.30 12.06 15.70
CA VAL A 364 -24.16 11.33 16.25
C VAL A 364 -23.76 10.33 15.18
N ASP A 365 -22.53 10.42 14.68
CA ASP A 365 -21.96 9.37 13.80
C ASP A 365 -21.61 8.11 14.62
#